data_AF-A0A4R2J316-F1
#
_entry.id   AF-A0A4R2J316-F1
#
_cell.length_a   1.000
_cell.length_b   1.000
_cell.length_c   1.000
_cell.angle_alpha   90.00
_cell.angle_beta   90.00
_cell.angle_gamma   90.00
#
_symmetry.space_group_name_H-M   'P 1'
#
loop_
_entity.id
_entity.type
_entity.pdbx_description
1 polymer ?
#
loop_
_entity_poly.entity_id
_entity_poly.type
_entity_poly.pdbx_seq_one_letter_code
_entity_poly.pdbx_strand_id
1 'polypeptide(L)'
;MSELWIKADSQSDARKPPEARELLLDALLDKVAHDHFPSIPMLDLIESLLQPDEVPIYAIILLRKVHRETYPSLPMLRRIAALAH
;
A
#
# COMPACT_ATOMS: atom_id res chain seq x y z
N MET A 1 -52.45 -10.03 3.69
CA MET A 1 -51.74 -10.79 2.64
C MET A 1 -51.06 -9.77 1.73
N SER A 2 -49.75 -9.54 1.68
CA SER A 2 -48.51 -10.02 2.33
C SER A 2 -47.47 -8.91 2.05
N GLU A 3 -46.68 -8.40 3.01
CA GLU A 3 -45.33 -8.88 3.39
C GLU A 3 -44.49 -9.53 2.27
N LEU A 4 -43.20 -9.18 2.19
CA LEU A 4 -42.24 -9.28 1.05
C LEU A 4 -42.36 -8.00 0.22
N TRP A 5 -41.59 -6.93 0.43
CA TRP A 5 -40.16 -6.79 0.24
C TRP A 5 -39.54 -5.82 1.27
N ILE A 6 -39.28 -6.33 2.47
CA ILE A 6 -38.35 -5.72 3.42
C ILE A 6 -36.95 -6.26 3.08
N LYS A 7 -35.97 -5.35 3.05
CA LYS A 7 -34.51 -5.56 2.95
C LYS A 7 -33.96 -6.02 1.61
N ALA A 8 -33.69 -5.05 0.73
CA ALA A 8 -32.49 -5.10 -0.10
C ALA A 8 -31.66 -3.87 0.24
N ASP A 9 -30.53 -4.13 0.89
CA ASP A 9 -29.33 -3.31 1.00
C ASP A 9 -29.44 -1.96 1.74
N SER A 10 -29.81 -2.03 3.01
CA SER A 10 -29.45 -1.01 4.01
C SER A 10 -28.19 -1.41 4.78
N GLN A 11 -27.11 -1.70 4.05
CA GLN A 11 -25.78 -1.79 4.63
C GLN A 11 -24.91 -0.74 3.95
N SER A 12 -25.19 0.52 4.25
CA SER A 12 -24.19 1.56 4.17
C SER A 12 -23.07 1.16 5.12
N ASP A 13 -22.04 0.53 4.59
CA ASP A 13 -20.78 0.32 5.29
C ASP A 13 -20.21 1.71 5.60
N ALA A 14 -20.56 2.23 6.78
CA ALA A 14 -19.98 3.45 7.30
C ALA A 14 -18.52 3.13 7.63
N ARG A 15 -17.67 3.10 6.60
CA ARG A 15 -16.21 2.98 6.75
C ARG A 15 -15.80 4.01 7.79
N LYS A 16 -15.24 3.52 8.90
CA LYS A 16 -14.62 4.41 9.89
C LYS A 16 -13.61 5.30 9.17
N PRO A 17 -13.46 6.56 9.59
CA PRO A 17 -12.41 7.40 9.02
C PRO A 17 -11.06 6.70 9.20
N PRO A 18 -10.16 6.81 8.21
CA PRO A 18 -8.88 6.13 8.24
C PRO A 18 -8.06 6.58 9.45
N GLU A 19 -7.33 5.63 10.03
CA GLU A 19 -6.46 5.91 11.16
C GLU A 19 -5.23 6.73 10.74
N ALA A 20 -4.59 7.43 11.68
CA ALA A 20 -3.40 8.23 11.37
C ALA A 20 -2.26 7.40 10.74
N ARG A 21 -2.16 6.12 11.10
CA ARG A 21 -1.23 5.15 10.49
C ARG A 21 -1.51 4.98 9.00
N GLU A 22 -2.76 4.74 8.63
CA GLU A 22 -3.18 4.51 7.24
C GLU A 22 -2.94 5.75 6.39
N LEU A 23 -3.32 6.92 6.93
CA LEU A 23 -3.07 8.21 6.26
C LEU A 23 -1.58 8.48 6.01
N LEU A 24 -0.72 8.15 6.97
CA LEU A 24 0.72 8.28 6.81
C LEU A 24 1.26 7.28 5.77
N LEU A 25 0.85 6.01 5.87
CA LEU A 25 1.28 4.98 4.92
C LEU A 25 0.89 5.35 3.49
N ASP A 26 -0.36 5.77 3.27
CA ASP A 26 -0.86 6.20 1.96
C ASP A 26 -0.04 7.36 1.39
N ALA A 27 0.23 8.39 2.21
CA ALA A 27 1.02 9.54 1.79
C ALA A 27 2.46 9.14 1.41
N LEU A 28 3.07 8.22 2.15
CA LEU A 28 4.42 7.74 1.88
C LEU A 28 4.47 6.84 0.64
N LEU A 29 3.50 5.94 0.47
CA LEU A 29 3.40 5.08 -0.71
C LEU A 29 3.19 5.90 -1.98
N ASP A 30 2.30 6.89 -1.93
CA ASP A 30 2.08 7.83 -3.03
C ASP A 30 3.37 8.59 -3.37
N LYS A 31 4.07 9.09 -2.37
CA LYS A 31 5.35 9.78 -2.56
C LYS A 31 6.40 8.88 -3.20
N VAL A 32 6.56 7.65 -2.73
CA VAL A 32 7.51 6.68 -3.30
C VAL A 32 7.15 6.30 -4.74
N ALA A 33 5.87 6.20 -5.08
CA ALA A 33 5.43 5.90 -6.43
C ALA A 33 5.85 6.97 -7.45
N HIS A 34 5.93 8.23 -7.02
CA HIS A 34 6.23 9.39 -7.87
C HIS A 34 7.68 9.88 -7.79
N ASP A 35 8.35 9.76 -6.64
CA ASP A 35 9.72 10.24 -6.46
C ASP A 35 10.72 9.35 -7.21
N HIS A 36 11.61 9.91 -8.04
CA HIS A 36 12.59 9.12 -8.79
C HIS A 36 13.55 8.34 -7.87
N PHE A 37 13.97 8.98 -6.77
CA PHE A 37 14.87 8.40 -5.77
C PHE A 37 14.23 8.53 -4.37
N PRO A 38 13.37 7.59 -3.96
CA PRO A 38 12.84 7.59 -2.60
C PRO A 38 13.97 7.40 -1.60
N SER A 39 13.91 8.11 -0.49
CA SER A 39 14.95 8.01 0.53
C SER A 39 14.85 6.68 1.28
N ILE A 40 16.00 6.11 1.66
CA ILE A 40 16.07 4.87 2.45
C ILE A 40 15.24 4.96 3.75
N PRO A 41 15.33 6.04 4.56
CA PRO A 41 14.53 6.15 5.78
C PRO A 41 13.01 6.15 5.53
N MET A 42 12.57 6.64 4.37
CA MET A 42 11.15 6.63 4.00
C MET A 42 10.67 5.21 3.72
N LEU A 43 11.48 4.42 3.01
CA LEU A 43 11.19 3.01 2.74
C LEU A 43 11.18 2.19 4.04
N ASP A 44 12.13 2.45 4.94
CA ASP A 44 12.15 1.80 6.27
C ASP A 44 10.91 2.14 7.10
N LEU A 45 10.47 3.40 7.04
CA LEU A 45 9.27 3.83 7.74
C LEU A 45 8.02 3.16 7.17
N ILE A 46 7.87 3.11 5.85
CA ILE A 46 6.77 2.37 5.19
C ILE A 46 6.75 0.93 5.69
N GLU A 47 7.88 0.23 5.64
CA GLU A 47 7.98 -1.17 6.04
C GLU A 47 7.61 -1.41 7.51
N SER A 48 7.92 -0.46 8.39
CA SER A 48 7.50 -0.53 9.80
C SER A 48 5.99 -0.31 10.03
N LEU A 49 5.30 0.31 9.06
CA LEU A 49 3.87 0.60 9.14
C LEU A 49 3.01 -0.49 8.49
N LEU A 50 3.58 -1.31 7.59
CA LEU A 50 2.84 -2.29 6.80
C LEU A 50 2.12 -3.34 7.67
N GLN A 51 0.85 -3.58 7.34
CA GLN A 51 0.10 -4.77 7.73
C GLN A 51 0.21 -5.85 6.65
N PRO A 52 -0.03 -7.14 7.00
CA PRO A 52 0.16 -8.26 6.08
C PRO A 52 -0.58 -8.14 4.74
N ASP A 53 -1.75 -7.52 4.72
CA ASP A 53 -2.58 -7.29 3.52
C ASP A 53 -2.10 -6.11 2.66
N GLU A 54 -1.28 -5.22 3.20
CA GLU A 54 -0.69 -4.08 2.49
C GLU A 54 0.66 -4.41 1.84
N VAL A 55 1.34 -5.47 2.30
CA VAL A 55 2.63 -5.92 1.75
C VAL A 55 2.60 -6.11 0.23
N PRO A 56 1.57 -6.75 -0.38
CA PRO A 56 1.49 -6.87 -1.84
C PRO A 56 1.43 -5.52 -2.57
N ILE A 57 0.79 -4.51 -1.97
CA ILE A 57 0.68 -3.16 -2.56
C ILE A 57 2.07 -2.52 -2.63
N TYR A 58 2.82 -2.57 -1.54
CA TYR A 58 4.18 -2.07 -1.47
C TYR A 58 5.12 -2.80 -2.45
N ALA A 59 5.04 -4.12 -2.53
CA ALA A 59 5.83 -4.92 -3.47
C ALA A 59 5.58 -4.51 -4.94
N ILE A 60 4.32 -4.28 -5.31
CA ILE A 60 3.94 -3.82 -6.66
C ILE A 60 4.55 -2.44 -6.96
N ILE A 61 4.53 -1.51 -5.99
CA ILE A 61 5.13 -0.18 -6.15
C ILE A 61 6.64 -0.31 -6.40
N LEU A 62 7.36 -1.06 -5.57
CA LEU A 62 8.80 -1.26 -5.74
C LEU A 62 9.15 -1.91 -7.08
N LEU A 63 8.42 -2.96 -7.48
CA LEU A 63 8.62 -3.64 -8.77
C LEU A 63 8.38 -2.70 -9.96
N ARG A 64 7.33 -1.87 -9.91
CA ARG A 64 7.06 -0.87 -10.96
C ARG A 64 8.20 0.14 -11.10
N LYS A 65 8.82 0.54 -10.00
CA LYS A 65 9.98 1.43 -10.04
C LYS A 65 11.19 0.76 -10.65
N VAL A 66 11.55 -0.44 -10.19
CA VAL A 66 12.64 -1.23 -10.75
C VAL A 66 12.47 -1.44 -12.25
N HIS A 67 11.25 -1.69 -12.72
CA HIS A 67 10.97 -1.88 -14.14
C HIS A 67 11.19 -0.61 -14.99
N ARG A 68 11.04 0.58 -14.39
CA ARG A 68 11.19 1.88 -15.08
C ARG A 68 12.61 2.43 -15.02
N GLU A 69 13.45 1.90 -14.13
CA GLU A 69 14.83 2.35 -13.95
C GLU A 69 15.79 1.56 -14.82
N THR A 70 16.66 2.26 -15.56
CA THR A 70 17.76 1.61 -16.32
C THR A 70 18.75 0.91 -15.39
N TYR A 71 18.96 1.47 -14.20
CA TYR A 71 19.90 0.98 -13.20
C TYR A 71 19.22 0.94 -11.83
N PRO A 72 18.41 -0.10 -11.54
CA PRO A 72 17.71 -0.18 -10.27
C PRO A 72 18.68 -0.30 -9.10
N SER A 73 18.38 0.41 -8.02
CA SER A 73 19.26 0.40 -6.85
C SER A 73 19.26 -0.98 -6.16
N LEU A 74 20.45 -1.45 -5.74
CA LEU A 74 20.58 -2.71 -4.98
C LEU A 74 19.74 -2.74 -3.69
N PRO A 75 19.59 -1.64 -2.92
CA PRO A 75 18.67 -1.61 -1.80
C PRO A 75 17.21 -1.94 -2.18
N MET A 76 16.69 -1.41 -3.29
CA MET A 76 15.32 -1.72 -3.74
C MET A 76 15.17 -3.19 -4.16
N LEU A 77 16.15 -3.74 -4.87
CA LEU A 77 16.16 -5.16 -5.24
C LEU A 77 16.17 -6.08 -4.02
N ARG A 78 16.96 -5.74 -2.99
CA ARG A 78 17.01 -6.49 -1.73
C ARG A 78 15.69 -6.45 -0.96
N ARG A 79 15.02 -5.29 -0.92
CA ARG A 79 13.69 -5.15 -0.29
C ARG A 79 12.67 -6.04 -0.99
N ILE A 80 12.60 -6.01 -2.32
CA ILE A 80 11.67 -6.87 -3.08
C ILE A 80 11.97 -8.35 -2.83
N ALA A 81 13.24 -8.75 -2.84
CA ALA A 81 13.63 -10.14 -2.57
C ALA A 81 13.20 -10.60 -1.17
N ALA A 82 13.29 -9.73 -0.16
CA ALA A 82 12.86 -10.03 1.20
C ALA A 82 11.34 -10.25 1.33
N LEU A 83 10.53 -9.69 0.42
CA LEU A 83 9.07 -9.87 0.38
C LEU A 83 8.63 -11.16 -0.35
N ALA A 84 9.55 -11.89 -0.98
CA ALA A 84 9.27 -13.08 -1.78
C ALA A 84 9.43 -14.41 -1.00
N HIS A 85 9.63 -14.33 0.32
CA HIS A 85 9.88 -15.45 1.23
C HIS A 85 8.86 -15.43 2.37
#